data_AF-A0A285EDP3-F1
#
_entry.id   AF-A0A285EDP3-F1
#
_cell.length_a   1.000
_cell.length_b   1.000
_cell.length_c   1.000
_cell.angle_alpha   90.00
_cell.angle_beta   90.00
_cell.angle_gamma   90.00
#
_symmetry.space_group_name_H-M   'P 1'
#
loop_
_entity.id
_entity.type
_entity.pdbx_description
1 polymer ?
#
loop_
_entity_poly.entity_id
_entity_poly.type
_entity_poly.pdbx_seq_one_letter_code
_entity_poly.pdbx_strand_id
1 'polypeptide(L)'
;METADIARLERELVLLRSRVQRLERDLCSVQPLVRTARRLAPWDFTPYQVRPDGDWVAVDRRRMEELLAALAGIDHWAPWRTPIEPRPQP
;
A
#
# COMPACT_ATOMS: atom_id res chain seq x y z
N MET A 1 45.41 15.24 6.58
CA MET A 1 44.74 14.41 5.56
C MET A 1 43.70 13.52 6.22
N GLU A 2 44.07 12.79 7.27
CA GLU A 2 43.20 11.92 8.09
C GLU A 2 41.90 12.56 8.63
N THR A 3 41.95 13.82 9.07
CA THR A 3 40.77 14.54 9.59
C THR A 3 39.74 14.91 8.52
N ALA A 4 40.19 15.13 7.28
CA ALA A 4 39.29 15.44 6.17
C ALA A 4 38.50 14.20 5.72
N ASP A 5 39.14 13.02 5.80
CA ASP A 5 38.51 11.74 5.51
C ASP A 5 37.50 11.34 6.59
N ILE A 6 37.82 11.57 7.86
CA ILE A 6 36.88 11.34 8.97
C ILE A 6 35.63 12.22 8.81
N ALA A 7 35.79 13.52 8.57
CA ALA A 7 34.67 14.43 8.39
C ALA A 7 33.82 14.08 7.14
N ARG A 8 34.44 13.52 6.09
CA ARG A 8 33.72 13.02 4.91
C ARG A 8 32.88 11.80 5.27
N LEU A 9 33.46 10.83 5.97
CA LEU A 9 32.80 9.60 6.39
C LEU A 9 31.64 9.88 7.37
N GLU A 10 31.79 10.84 8.27
CA GLU A 10 30.71 11.25 9.19
C GLU A 10 29.50 11.82 8.42
N ARG A 11 29.75 12.70 7.43
CA ARG A 11 28.68 13.23 6.57
C ARG A 11 27.98 12.12 5.79
N GLU A 12 28.75 11.18 5.27
CA GLU A 12 28.23 10.03 4.53
C GLU A 12 27.38 9.12 5.44
N LEU A 13 27.82 8.85 6.66
CA LEU A 13 27.06 8.10 7.66
C LEU A 13 25.75 8.79 8.02
N VAL A 14 25.74 10.11 8.21
CA VAL A 14 24.51 10.87 8.48
C VAL A 14 23.53 10.73 7.31
N LEU A 15 24.00 10.92 6.08
CA LEU A 15 23.19 10.76 4.87
C LEU A 15 22.60 9.35 4.75
N LEU A 16 23.41 8.31 4.97
CA LEU A 16 22.97 6.93 4.93
C LEU A 16 21.94 6.62 6.00
N ARG A 17 22.15 7.08 7.24
CA ARG A 17 21.18 6.92 8.34
C ARG A 17 19.85 7.58 8.01
N SER A 18 19.86 8.80 7.48
CA SER A 18 18.63 9.48 7.05
C SER A 18 17.90 8.72 5.93
N ARG A 19 18.63 8.13 4.98
CA ARG A 19 18.05 7.31 3.91
C ARG A 19 17.43 6.02 4.47
N VAL A 20 18.13 5.32 5.36
CA VAL A 20 17.61 4.12 6.03
C VAL A 20 16.35 4.45 6.81
N GLN A 21 16.36 5.51 7.63
CA GLN A 21 15.20 5.93 8.41
C GLN A 21 13.99 6.31 7.54
N ARG A 22 14.23 6.85 6.33
CA ARG A 22 13.15 7.06 5.36
C ARG A 22 12.59 5.71 4.88
N LEU A 23 13.45 4.81 4.40
CA LEU A 23 13.03 3.49 3.91
C LEU A 23 12.31 2.64 4.96
N GLU A 24 12.69 2.76 6.23
CA GLU A 24 12.01 2.08 7.33
C GLU A 24 10.59 2.62 7.56
N ARG A 25 10.40 3.95 7.53
CA ARG A 25 9.08 4.57 7.62
C ARG A 25 8.20 4.16 6.46
N ASP A 26 8.79 4.17 5.27
CA ASP A 26 8.17 3.75 4.03
C ASP A 26 7.67 2.30 4.12
N LEU A 27 8.54 1.38 4.52
CA LEU A 27 8.21 -0.03 4.70
C LEU A 27 7.11 -0.23 5.75
N CYS A 28 7.20 0.50 6.87
CA CYS A 28 6.21 0.46 7.94
C CYS A 28 4.82 0.89 7.44
N SER A 29 4.76 1.91 6.58
CA SER A 29 3.49 2.40 6.00
C SER A 29 2.83 1.39 5.06
N VAL A 30 3.62 0.60 4.32
CA VAL A 30 3.12 -0.37 3.33
C VAL A 30 2.80 -1.74 3.94
N GLN A 31 3.41 -2.09 5.08
CA GLN A 31 3.24 -3.40 5.70
C GLN A 31 1.78 -3.76 6.04
N PRO A 32 0.92 -2.85 6.55
CA PRO A 32 -0.50 -3.12 6.77
C PRO A 32 -1.22 -3.52 5.48
N LEU A 33 -0.97 -2.81 4.37
CA LEU A 33 -1.59 -3.12 3.08
C LEU A 33 -1.26 -4.54 2.63
N VAL A 34 0.02 -4.92 2.66
CA VAL A 34 0.46 -6.26 2.24
C VAL A 34 -0.16 -7.35 3.11
N ARG A 35 -0.27 -7.11 4.42
CA ARG A 35 -0.91 -8.06 5.35
C ARG A 35 -2.40 -8.23 5.04
N THR A 36 -3.12 -7.15 4.78
CA THR A 36 -4.55 -7.22 4.49
C THR A 36 -4.81 -7.85 3.12
N ALA A 37 -4.04 -7.48 2.10
CA ALA A 37 -4.13 -8.08 0.76
C ALA A 37 -3.92 -9.60 0.79
N ARG A 38 -2.94 -10.10 1.55
CA ARG A 38 -2.72 -11.55 1.73
C ARG A 38 -3.89 -12.27 2.41
N ARG A 39 -4.70 -11.56 3.20
CA ARG A 39 -5.85 -12.11 3.92
C ARG A 39 -7.16 -12.01 3.15
N LEU A 40 -7.20 -11.29 2.03
CA LEU A 40 -8.43 -10.98 1.29
C LEU A 40 -9.20 -12.25 0.89
N ALA A 41 -8.48 -13.35 0.61
CA ALA A 41 -9.01 -14.68 0.30
C ALA A 41 -10.30 -14.62 -0.54
N PRO A 42 -10.20 -14.15 -1.80
CA PRO A 42 -11.35 -14.02 -2.67
C PRO A 42 -12.08 -15.36 -2.81
N TRP A 43 -13.39 -15.30 -2.86
CA TRP A 43 -14.23 -16.46 -3.11
C TRP A 43 -14.34 -16.68 -4.61
N ASP A 44 -13.97 -17.89 -5.05
CA ASP A 44 -14.17 -18.32 -6.44
C ASP A 44 -15.66 -18.55 -6.77
N PHE A 45 -16.54 -18.47 -5.76
CA PHE A 45 -17.97 -18.72 -5.90
C PHE A 45 -18.78 -17.57 -5.29
N THR A 46 -19.56 -16.89 -6.12
CA THR A 46 -20.56 -15.91 -5.68
C THR A 46 -21.89 -16.65 -5.42
N PRO A 47 -22.61 -16.38 -4.32
CA PRO A 47 -23.93 -16.95 -4.05
C PRO A 47 -25.02 -16.38 -4.99
N TYR A 48 -24.70 -15.37 -5.79
CA TYR A 48 -25.58 -14.83 -6.80
C TYR A 48 -25.46 -15.69 -8.08
N GLN A 49 -26.57 -15.91 -8.79
CA GLN A 49 -26.60 -16.55 -10.13
C GLN A 49 -25.88 -15.73 -11.21
N VAL A 50 -25.07 -14.75 -10.82
CA VAL A 50 -24.19 -13.99 -11.69
C VAL A 50 -22.94 -14.83 -11.88
N ARG A 51 -22.71 -15.32 -13.10
CA ARG A 51 -21.39 -15.86 -13.45
C ARG A 51 -20.39 -14.71 -13.35
N PRO A 52 -19.38 -14.76 -12.47
CA PRO A 52 -18.31 -13.79 -12.54
C PRO A 52 -17.61 -14.02 -13.89
N ASP A 53 -17.65 -13.03 -14.76
CA ASP A 53 -16.66 -12.91 -15.84
C ASP A 53 -15.32 -12.47 -15.22
N GLY A 54 -14.30 -12.23 -16.04
CA GLY A 54 -12.98 -11.83 -15.55
C GLY A 54 -12.95 -10.50 -14.78
N ASP A 55 -14.07 -9.77 -14.73
CA ASP A 55 -14.15 -8.41 -14.21
C ASP A 55 -14.68 -8.35 -12.77
N TRP A 56 -15.11 -9.47 -12.18
CA TRP A 56 -15.68 -9.48 -10.82
C TRP A 56 -15.05 -10.54 -9.91
N VAL A 57 -14.79 -10.12 -8.66
CA VAL A 57 -14.30 -11.00 -7.59
C VAL A 57 -15.21 -10.87 -6.38
N ALA A 58 -15.70 -12.00 -5.87
CA ALA A 58 -16.45 -12.04 -4.62
C ALA A 58 -15.46 -12.01 -3.43
N VAL A 59 -15.68 -11.13 -2.48
CA VAL A 59 -14.84 -10.96 -1.28
C VAL A 59 -15.69 -10.70 -0.06
N ASP A 60 -15.17 -11.05 1.12
CA ASP A 60 -15.77 -10.63 2.38
C ASP A 60 -15.73 -9.10 2.51
N ARG A 61 -16.90 -8.50 2.80
CA ARG A 61 -17.06 -7.05 2.88
C ARG A 61 -16.11 -6.41 3.90
N ARG A 62 -15.97 -7.01 5.09
CA ARG A 62 -15.14 -6.47 6.17
C ARG A 62 -13.66 -6.52 5.78
N ARG A 63 -13.21 -7.61 5.14
CA ARG A 63 -11.84 -7.70 4.61
C ARG A 63 -11.56 -6.66 3.53
N MET A 64 -12.55 -6.37 2.67
CA MET A 64 -12.43 -5.31 1.67
C MET A 64 -12.38 -3.91 2.32
N GLU A 65 -13.20 -3.65 3.34
CA GLU A 65 -13.13 -2.39 4.12
C GLU A 65 -11.76 -2.21 4.80
N GLU A 66 -11.20 -3.27 5.39
CA GLU A 66 -9.86 -3.27 5.96
C GLU A 66 -8.78 -2.99 4.90
N LEU A 67 -8.94 -3.51 3.67
CA LEU A 67 -8.01 -3.27 2.56
C LEU A 67 -8.06 -1.81 2.12
N LEU A 68 -9.26 -1.26 1.93
CA LEU A 68 -9.46 0.14 1.52
C LEU A 68 -8.91 1.10 2.58
N ALA A 69 -9.11 0.81 3.87
CA ALA A 69 -8.53 1.60 4.96
C ALA A 69 -6.99 1.57 4.93
N ALA A 70 -6.38 0.41 4.65
CA ALA A 70 -4.93 0.29 4.51
C ALA A 70 -4.39 1.03 3.28
N LEU A 71 -5.12 1.01 2.15
CA LEU A 71 -4.80 1.77 0.94
C LEU A 71 -4.84 3.29 1.21
N ALA A 72 -5.88 3.77 1.89
CA ALA A 72 -6.01 5.19 2.22
C ALA A 72 -4.82 5.71 3.07
N GLY A 73 -4.25 4.86 3.93
CA GLY A 73 -3.08 5.21 4.74
C GLY A 73 -1.80 5.48 3.91
N ILE A 74 -1.71 4.92 2.70
CA ILE A 74 -0.56 5.11 1.79
C ILE A 74 -0.87 6.01 0.60
N ASP A 75 -2.06 6.60 0.52
CA ASP A 75 -2.50 7.40 -0.64
C ASP A 75 -1.52 8.53 -0.98
N HIS A 76 -0.86 9.12 0.02
CA HIS A 76 0.16 10.16 -0.16
C HIS A 76 1.35 9.76 -1.06
N TRP A 77 1.58 8.47 -1.31
CA TRP A 77 2.64 7.96 -2.20
C TRP A 77 2.29 8.08 -3.67
N ALA A 78 1.04 7.80 -4.01
CA ALA A 78 0.50 7.84 -5.35
C ALA A 78 -0.98 8.21 -5.26
N PRO A 79 -1.27 9.51 -5.05
CA PRO A 79 -2.62 9.96 -4.72
C PRO A 79 -3.61 9.51 -5.78
N TRP A 80 -4.77 9.07 -5.34
CA TRP A 80 -5.85 8.67 -6.23
C TRP A 80 -6.21 9.83 -7.19
N ARG A 81 -5.98 9.62 -8.50
CA ARG A 81 -6.23 10.64 -9.54
C ARG A 81 -7.51 10.42 -10.32
N THR A 82 -8.11 9.23 -10.21
CA THR A 82 -9.31 8.87 -10.96
C THR A 82 -10.53 9.43 -10.24
N PRO A 83 -11.39 10.22 -10.89
CA PRO A 83 -12.64 10.67 -10.28
C PRO A 83 -13.52 9.46 -9.94
N ILE A 84 -14.19 9.49 -8.79
CA ILE A 84 -15.21 8.48 -8.44
C ILE A 84 -16.41 8.73 -9.34
N GLU A 85 -16.62 7.84 -10.31
CA GLU A 85 -17.80 7.90 -11.17
C GLU A 85 -19.07 7.60 -10.36
N PRO A 86 -20.15 8.38 -10.54
CA PRO A 86 -21.42 8.09 -9.91
C PRO A 86 -21.94 6.73 -10.39
N ARG A 87 -22.51 5.95 -9.47
CA ARG A 87 -23.15 4.68 -9.82
C ARG A 87 -24.22 4.94 -10.89
N PRO A 88 -24.24 4.17 -12.01
CA PRO A 88 -25.31 4.26 -13.01
C PRO A 88 -26.66 4.06 -12.33
N GLN A 89 -27.60 4.99 -12.53
CA GLN A 89 -28.98 4.80 -12.08
C GLN A 89 -29.75 3.97 -13.13
N PRO A 90 -30.61 3.03 -12.69
CA PRO A 90 -31.45 2.23 -13.57
C PRO A 90 -32.51 3.07 -14.29
#